data_AF-A0A2V8QY11-F1
#
_entry.id   AF-A0A2V8QY11-F1
#
_cell.length_a   1.000
_cell.length_b   1.000
_cell.length_c   1.000
_cell.angle_alpha   90.00
_cell.angle_beta   90.00
_cell.angle_gamma   90.00
#
_symmetry.space_group_name_H-M   'P 1'
#
loop_
_entity.id
_entity.type
_entity.pdbx_description
1 polymer ?
#
loop_
_entity_poly.entity_id
_entity_poly.type
_entity_poly.pdbx_seq_one_letter_code
_entity_poly.pdbx_strand_id
1 'polypeptide(L)'
;MNETRPGALPFRVWQIYTAMVKSLKQAEPDVVGFLCAADCLAHYVGDACQPLHISRLHHGQPPVKSGSVAYNVHPAYETDMLNEHASKEIVKGVSARLKGVKVKPTFQGGKGAAMRVIQLMAWTVKNIPPKDLVDTYNAGTSPADRINRSGTPSARRRWTAWPRAANASARFGRARGPRAAARTSPTRSWGR
;
A
#
# COMPACT_ATOMS: atom_id res chain seq x y z
N MET A 1 -19.36 14.13 16.01
CA MET A 1 -17.91 14.39 15.82
C MET A 1 -17.42 13.50 14.68
N ASN A 2 -16.69 14.05 13.72
CA ASN A 2 -16.15 13.29 12.58
C ASN A 2 -14.79 12.71 13.01
N GLU A 3 -14.78 11.51 13.59
CA GLU A 3 -13.53 10.84 14.03
C GLU A 3 -12.66 10.53 12.81
N THR A 4 -11.66 11.36 12.55
CA THR A 4 -10.58 11.00 11.66
C THR A 4 -9.72 9.95 12.36
N ARG A 5 -9.69 8.72 11.84
CA ARG A 5 -8.72 7.68 12.20
C ARG A 5 -7.54 7.77 11.21
N PRO A 6 -6.52 8.62 11.44
CA PRO A 6 -5.36 8.67 10.56
C PRO A 6 -4.64 7.31 10.68
N GLY A 7 -4.81 6.45 9.67
CA GLY A 7 -4.35 5.06 9.73
C GLY A 7 -2.87 4.95 10.16
N ALA A 8 -2.60 4.08 11.13
CA ALA A 8 -1.28 3.94 11.75
C ALA A 8 -0.29 3.04 10.95
N LEU A 9 -0.71 2.53 9.79
CA LEU A 9 0.07 1.54 9.00
C LEU A 9 1.49 2.03 8.67
N PRO A 10 1.74 3.26 8.17
CA PRO A 10 3.10 3.70 7.85
C PRO A 10 3.99 3.75 9.09
N PHE A 11 3.43 4.14 10.23
CA PHE A 11 4.17 4.20 11.50
C PHE A 11 4.52 2.79 12.00
N ARG A 12 3.59 1.83 11.93
CA ARG A 12 3.88 0.44 12.28
C ARG A 12 4.95 -0.17 11.40
N VAL A 13 4.90 0.06 10.08
CA VAL A 13 5.94 -0.42 9.17
C VAL A 13 7.29 0.20 9.46
N TRP A 14 7.35 1.48 9.85
CA TRP A 14 8.61 2.07 10.33
C TRP A 14 9.17 1.27 11.51
N GLN A 15 8.39 1.14 12.58
CA GLN A 15 8.83 0.51 13.83
C GLN A 15 9.34 -0.91 13.58
N ILE A 16 8.59 -1.71 12.81
CA ILE A 16 8.92 -3.09 12.53
C ILE A 16 10.15 -3.20 11.63
N TYR A 17 10.28 -2.37 10.59
CA TYR A 17 11.49 -2.36 9.76
C TYR A 17 12.73 -2.01 10.59
N THR A 18 12.64 -1.04 11.49
CA THR A 18 13.75 -0.71 12.39
C THR A 18 14.11 -1.89 13.29
N ALA A 19 13.12 -2.64 13.78
CA ALA A 19 13.35 -3.86 14.57
C ALA A 19 14.06 -4.94 13.76
N MET A 20 13.62 -5.20 12.52
CA MET A 20 14.28 -6.14 11.59
C MET A 20 15.76 -5.77 11.39
N VAL A 21 16.05 -4.50 11.08
CA VAL A 21 17.43 -4.03 10.89
C VAL A 21 18.25 -4.18 12.17
N LYS A 22 17.65 -3.92 13.34
CA LYS A 22 18.31 -4.08 14.64
C LYS A 22 18.71 -5.54 14.87
N SER A 23 17.82 -6.51 14.62
CA SER A 23 18.10 -7.94 14.81
C SER A 23 19.30 -8.43 13.99
N LEU A 24 19.50 -7.88 12.78
CA LEU A 24 20.64 -8.28 11.92
C LEU A 24 21.95 -7.53 12.20
N LYS A 25 21.90 -6.38 12.87
CA LYS A 25 23.09 -5.52 13.11
C LYS A 25 23.82 -5.81 14.42
N GLN A 26 23.37 -6.82 15.17
CA GLN A 26 24.02 -7.26 16.39
C GLN A 26 25.33 -8.01 16.06
N ALA A 27 26.22 -8.14 17.06
CA ALA A 27 27.44 -8.92 16.90
C ALA A 27 27.14 -10.39 16.54
N GLU A 28 26.11 -10.95 17.18
CA GLU A 28 25.47 -12.21 16.83
C GLU A 28 24.07 -11.91 16.25
N PRO A 29 23.83 -12.11 14.94
CA PRO A 29 22.54 -11.80 14.32
C PRO A 29 21.38 -12.67 14.84
N ASP A 30 20.31 -12.02 15.31
CA ASP A 30 19.06 -12.68 15.70
C ASP A 30 18.17 -12.94 14.46
N VAL A 31 18.42 -14.06 13.79
CA VAL A 31 17.67 -14.46 12.58
C VAL A 31 16.21 -14.76 12.89
N VAL A 32 15.91 -15.33 14.06
CA VAL A 32 14.53 -15.67 14.45
C VAL A 32 13.72 -14.41 14.70
N GLY A 33 14.27 -13.43 15.43
CA GLY A 33 13.65 -12.13 15.63
C GLY A 33 13.50 -11.36 14.32
N PHE A 34 14.46 -11.44 13.41
CA PHE A 34 14.31 -10.87 12.07
C PHE A 34 13.12 -11.47 11.32
N LEU A 35 13.00 -12.80 11.27
CA LEU A 35 11.91 -13.48 10.58
C LEU A 35 10.54 -13.18 11.20
N CYS A 36 10.45 -13.18 12.52
CA CYS A 36 9.23 -12.81 13.25
C CYS A 36 8.80 -11.37 12.93
N ALA A 37 9.74 -10.42 12.95
CA ALA A 37 9.46 -9.04 12.58
C ALA A 37 9.12 -8.91 11.08
N ALA A 38 9.76 -9.69 10.20
CA ALA A 38 9.47 -9.68 8.78
C ALA A 38 8.04 -10.14 8.46
N ASP A 39 7.54 -11.15 9.15
CA ASP A 39 6.15 -11.63 9.01
C ASP A 39 5.14 -10.55 9.43
N CYS A 40 5.36 -9.96 10.61
CA CYS A 40 4.58 -8.80 11.06
C CYS A 40 4.60 -7.65 10.05
N LEU A 41 5.77 -7.33 9.48
CA LEU A 41 5.90 -6.30 8.46
C LEU A 41 5.08 -6.63 7.21
N ALA A 42 5.15 -7.88 6.74
CA ALA A 42 4.42 -8.35 5.58
C ALA A 42 2.90 -8.20 5.77
N HIS A 43 2.39 -8.50 6.97
CA HIS A 43 0.99 -8.28 7.32
C HIS A 43 0.56 -6.82 7.14
N TYR A 44 1.26 -5.87 7.76
CA TYR A 44 0.92 -4.43 7.65
C TYR A 44 1.10 -3.87 6.23
N VAL A 45 2.03 -4.42 5.44
CA VAL A 45 2.16 -4.09 4.01
C VAL A 45 0.98 -4.68 3.22
N GLY A 46 0.48 -5.85 3.60
CA GLY A 46 -0.75 -6.46 3.10
C GLY A 46 -1.97 -5.57 3.35
N ASP A 47 -2.14 -5.06 4.57
CA ASP A 47 -3.22 -4.13 4.91
C ASP A 47 -3.17 -2.85 4.07
N ALA A 48 -1.98 -2.35 3.74
CA ALA A 48 -1.82 -1.19 2.84
C ALA A 48 -2.26 -1.47 1.39
N CYS A 49 -2.37 -2.75 1.00
CA CYS A 49 -2.96 -3.18 -0.29
C CYS A 49 -4.49 -3.29 -0.23
N GLN A 50 -5.09 -3.12 0.95
CA GLN A 50 -6.52 -3.26 1.19
C GLN A 50 -7.16 -1.85 1.30
N PRO A 51 -7.99 -1.43 0.32
CA PRO A 51 -8.51 -0.05 0.23
C PRO A 51 -9.45 0.36 1.39
N LEU A 52 -10.16 -0.57 2.03
CA LEU A 52 -11.01 -0.31 3.19
C LEU A 52 -10.18 -0.04 4.46
N HIS A 53 -9.03 -0.70 4.66
CA HIS A 53 -8.10 -0.42 5.77
C HIS A 53 -7.51 0.99 5.75
N ILE A 54 -7.46 1.60 4.57
CA ILE A 54 -6.83 2.91 4.34
C ILE A 54 -7.86 4.02 4.09
N SER A 55 -9.13 3.80 4.45
CA SER A 55 -10.21 4.75 4.23
C SER A 55 -11.16 4.85 5.41
N ARG A 56 -11.93 5.93 5.45
CA ARG A 56 -13.07 6.07 6.39
C ARG A 56 -14.23 5.11 6.09
N LEU A 57 -14.15 4.35 4.99
CA LEU A 57 -15.19 3.44 4.52
C LEU A 57 -14.95 2.01 5.01
N HIS A 58 -14.14 1.83 6.06
CA HIS A 58 -13.75 0.53 6.60
C HIS A 58 -14.96 -0.41 6.80
N HIS A 59 -16.09 0.08 7.30
CA HIS A 59 -17.35 -0.68 7.46
C HIS A 59 -18.47 -0.20 6.51
N GLY A 60 -18.14 0.42 5.37
CA GLY A 60 -19.13 1.05 4.48
C GLY A 60 -19.29 2.55 4.72
N GLN A 61 -20.31 3.16 4.12
CA GLN A 61 -20.53 4.62 4.17
C GLN A 61 -21.03 5.06 5.56
N PRO A 62 -20.29 5.89 6.30
CA PRO A 62 -20.77 6.43 7.57
C PRO A 62 -21.94 7.40 7.39
N PRO A 63 -22.90 7.45 8.33
CA PRO A 63 -22.99 6.59 9.50
C PRO A 63 -23.45 5.18 9.10
N VAL A 64 -22.72 4.15 9.57
CA VAL A 64 -23.09 2.75 9.38
C VAL A 64 -23.40 2.12 10.73
N LYS A 65 -24.50 1.38 10.80
CA LYS A 65 -24.92 0.69 12.02
C LYS A 65 -24.27 -0.70 12.07
N SER A 66 -23.66 -1.05 13.20
CA SER A 66 -23.16 -2.41 13.43
C SER A 66 -24.31 -3.42 13.26
N GLY A 67 -24.02 -4.55 12.60
CA GLY A 67 -25.01 -5.58 12.26
C GLY A 67 -25.88 -5.27 11.03
N SER A 68 -25.77 -4.09 10.43
CA SER A 68 -26.41 -3.83 9.13
C SER A 68 -25.67 -4.54 7.99
N VAL A 69 -26.35 -4.79 6.88
CA VAL A 69 -25.73 -5.40 5.69
C VAL A 69 -24.50 -4.60 5.24
N ALA A 70 -24.60 -3.27 5.19
CA ALA A 70 -23.51 -2.39 4.75
C ALA A 70 -22.25 -2.50 5.63
N TYR A 71 -22.42 -2.84 6.91
CA TYR A 71 -21.31 -3.06 7.86
C TYR A 71 -20.40 -4.22 7.44
N ASN A 72 -20.97 -5.22 6.75
CA ASN A 72 -20.29 -6.46 6.39
C ASN A 72 -19.49 -6.37 5.07
N VAL A 73 -19.36 -5.18 4.46
CA VAL A 73 -18.54 -5.00 3.26
C VAL A 73 -17.07 -5.41 3.48
N HIS A 74 -16.55 -5.19 4.69
CA HIS A 74 -15.18 -5.51 5.05
C HIS A 74 -14.90 -7.02 5.07
N PRO A 75 -15.59 -7.82 5.92
CA PRO A 75 -15.37 -9.26 5.94
C PRO A 75 -15.77 -9.93 4.61
N ALA A 76 -16.77 -9.40 3.88
CA ALA A 76 -17.13 -9.95 2.59
C ALA A 76 -16.02 -9.80 1.52
N TYR A 77 -15.30 -8.67 1.56
CA TYR A 77 -14.17 -8.44 0.66
C TYR A 77 -12.93 -9.24 1.06
N GLU A 78 -12.64 -9.35 2.37
CA GLU A 78 -11.45 -10.06 2.84
C GLU A 78 -11.59 -11.57 2.84
N THR A 79 -12.75 -12.08 3.26
CA THR A 79 -12.95 -13.51 3.47
C THR A 79 -13.65 -14.12 2.27
N ASP A 80 -14.86 -13.67 1.98
CA ASP A 80 -15.72 -14.39 1.03
C ASP A 80 -15.20 -14.28 -0.41
N MET A 81 -14.81 -13.07 -0.83
CA MET A 81 -14.23 -12.82 -2.15
C MET A 81 -12.89 -13.55 -2.33
N LEU A 82 -11.99 -13.51 -1.33
CA LEU A 82 -10.72 -14.23 -1.43
C LEU A 82 -10.93 -15.74 -1.41
N ASN A 83 -11.80 -16.30 -0.57
CA ASN A 83 -12.08 -17.74 -0.58
C ASN A 83 -12.61 -18.22 -1.93
N GLU A 84 -13.46 -17.43 -2.58
CA GLU A 84 -14.04 -17.76 -3.87
C GLU A 84 -13.02 -17.64 -5.03
N HIS A 85 -12.15 -16.62 -4.99
CA HIS A 85 -11.33 -16.23 -6.15
C HIS A 85 -9.80 -16.41 -5.98
N ALA A 86 -9.29 -16.66 -4.77
CA ALA A 86 -7.85 -16.69 -4.50
C ALA A 86 -7.11 -17.73 -5.34
N SER A 87 -7.54 -18.99 -5.25
CA SER A 87 -6.92 -20.12 -5.95
C SER A 87 -7.18 -20.11 -7.46
N LYS A 88 -8.33 -19.57 -7.89
CA LYS A 88 -8.77 -19.57 -9.29
C LYS A 88 -8.09 -18.48 -10.12
N GLU A 89 -8.00 -17.28 -9.56
CA GLU A 89 -7.70 -16.07 -10.34
C GLU A 89 -6.61 -15.20 -9.71
N ILE A 90 -6.70 -14.92 -8.40
CA ILE A 90 -5.85 -13.89 -7.78
C ILE A 90 -4.40 -14.36 -7.70
N VAL A 91 -4.14 -15.54 -7.13
CA VAL A 91 -2.77 -16.08 -7.01
C VAL A 91 -2.15 -16.24 -8.40
N LYS A 92 -2.89 -16.84 -9.33
CA LYS A 92 -2.46 -17.01 -10.73
C LYS A 92 -2.12 -15.66 -11.39
N GLY A 93 -2.97 -14.65 -11.21
CA GLY A 93 -2.79 -13.31 -11.75
C GLY A 93 -1.57 -12.61 -11.17
N VAL A 94 -1.39 -12.68 -9.85
CA VAL A 94 -0.22 -12.12 -9.15
C VAL A 94 1.07 -12.80 -9.61
N SER A 95 1.12 -14.14 -9.64
CA SER A 95 2.29 -14.88 -10.12
C SER A 95 2.64 -14.54 -11.57
N ALA A 96 1.64 -14.50 -12.46
CA ALA A 96 1.84 -14.11 -13.84
C ALA A 96 2.37 -12.67 -13.97
N ARG A 97 1.85 -11.75 -13.14
CA ARG A 97 2.25 -10.34 -13.12
C ARG A 97 3.67 -10.12 -12.62
N LEU A 98 4.10 -10.93 -11.65
CA LEU A 98 5.41 -10.84 -11.04
C LEU A 98 6.48 -11.65 -11.80
N LYS A 99 6.09 -12.44 -12.80
CA LYS A 99 7.01 -13.22 -13.63
C LYS A 99 8.07 -12.32 -14.26
N GLY A 100 9.34 -12.58 -13.95
CA GLY A 100 10.49 -11.83 -14.47
C GLY A 100 10.69 -10.45 -13.82
N VAL A 101 9.89 -10.06 -12.83
CA VAL A 101 10.09 -8.82 -12.08
C VAL A 101 11.31 -8.96 -11.19
N LYS A 102 12.30 -8.08 -11.38
CA LYS A 102 13.47 -7.98 -10.51
C LYS A 102 13.22 -6.94 -9.43
N VAL A 103 13.38 -7.33 -8.17
CA VAL A 103 13.27 -6.41 -7.03
C VAL A 103 14.54 -5.56 -6.95
N LYS A 104 14.37 -4.24 -6.75
CA LYS A 104 15.46 -3.30 -6.51
C LYS A 104 15.27 -2.65 -5.14
N PRO A 105 16.34 -2.35 -4.39
CA PRO A 105 16.23 -1.56 -3.17
C PRO A 105 15.85 -0.12 -3.54
N THR A 106 14.58 0.25 -3.35
CA THR A 106 14.06 1.58 -3.71
C THR A 106 13.98 2.56 -2.55
N PHE A 107 14.36 2.14 -1.35
CA PHE A 107 14.32 2.97 -0.14
C PHE A 107 15.38 2.51 0.86
N GLN A 108 15.64 3.33 1.88
CA GLN A 108 16.54 3.01 2.98
C GLN A 108 15.94 3.44 4.33
N GLY A 109 16.20 2.66 5.37
CA GLY A 109 15.78 2.96 6.74
C GLY A 109 14.26 2.86 6.98
N GLY A 110 13.88 2.88 8.26
CA GLY A 110 12.46 2.77 8.66
C GLY A 110 11.58 3.88 8.11
N LYS A 111 12.07 5.13 8.08
CA LYS A 111 11.36 6.25 7.45
C LYS A 111 11.14 6.02 5.95
N GLY A 112 12.13 5.49 5.24
CA GLY A 112 12.00 5.13 3.82
C GLY A 112 10.95 4.03 3.61
N ALA A 113 10.89 3.05 4.50
CA ALA A 113 9.88 1.99 4.49
C ALA A 113 8.46 2.58 4.65
N ALA A 114 8.27 3.46 5.65
CA ALA A 114 7.00 4.15 5.88
C ALA A 114 6.55 4.98 4.67
N MET A 115 7.46 5.75 4.07
CA MET A 115 7.15 6.53 2.86
C MET A 115 6.77 5.63 1.68
N ARG A 116 7.41 4.46 1.55
CA ARG A 116 7.06 3.50 0.51
C ARG A 116 5.66 2.92 0.71
N VAL A 117 5.24 2.72 1.97
CA VAL A 117 3.88 2.29 2.32
C VAL A 117 2.87 3.40 2.05
N ILE A 118 3.14 4.67 2.36
CA ILE A 118 2.24 5.77 1.99
C ILE A 118 2.01 5.80 0.48
N GLN A 119 3.07 5.61 -0.31
CA GLN A 119 2.95 5.51 -1.77
C GLN A 119 2.14 4.29 -2.22
N LEU A 120 2.30 3.15 -1.54
CA LEU A 120 1.49 1.96 -1.78
C LEU A 120 0.01 2.23 -1.47
N MET A 121 -0.31 2.80 -0.31
CA MET A 121 -1.68 3.15 0.06
C MET A 121 -2.33 4.10 -0.96
N ALA A 122 -1.62 5.16 -1.36
CA ALA A 122 -2.11 6.09 -2.38
C ALA A 122 -2.36 5.38 -3.73
N TRP A 123 -1.48 4.44 -4.10
CA TRP A 123 -1.65 3.61 -5.29
C TRP A 123 -2.86 2.68 -5.14
N THR A 124 -3.03 2.03 -3.99
CA THR A 124 -4.17 1.15 -3.68
C THR A 124 -5.49 1.89 -3.84
N VAL A 125 -5.67 3.05 -3.18
CA VAL A 125 -6.90 3.85 -3.30
C VAL A 125 -7.15 4.28 -4.75
N LYS A 126 -6.10 4.66 -5.48
CA LYS A 126 -6.23 5.09 -6.88
C LYS A 126 -6.72 3.98 -7.80
N ASN A 127 -6.25 2.75 -7.58
CA ASN A 127 -6.56 1.62 -8.46
C ASN A 127 -7.79 0.85 -7.98
N ILE A 128 -8.07 0.82 -6.69
CA ILE A 128 -9.25 0.16 -6.12
C ILE A 128 -9.93 1.19 -5.21
N PRO A 129 -10.72 2.12 -5.78
CA PRO A 129 -11.39 3.14 -4.97
C PRO A 129 -12.28 2.49 -3.91
N PRO A 130 -12.12 2.81 -2.61
CA PRO A 130 -12.91 2.18 -1.54
C PRO A 130 -14.41 2.39 -1.73
N LYS A 131 -14.82 3.53 -2.30
CA LYS A 131 -16.22 3.82 -2.63
C LYS A 131 -16.80 2.82 -3.64
N ASP A 132 -16.03 2.44 -4.66
CA ASP A 132 -16.51 1.51 -5.68
C ASP A 132 -16.78 0.13 -5.08
N LEU A 133 -15.97 -0.29 -4.11
CA LEU A 133 -16.22 -1.54 -3.37
C LEU A 133 -17.51 -1.46 -2.55
N VAL A 134 -17.70 -0.37 -1.81
CA VAL A 134 -18.92 -0.14 -1.01
C VAL A 134 -20.17 -0.10 -1.91
N ASP A 135 -20.12 0.63 -3.01
CA ASP A 135 -21.24 0.74 -3.95
C ASP A 135 -21.54 -0.61 -4.60
N THR A 136 -20.50 -1.35 -5.02
CA THR A 136 -20.65 -2.70 -5.62
C THR A 136 -21.29 -3.67 -4.63
N TYR A 137 -20.85 -3.66 -3.38
CA TYR A 137 -21.40 -4.50 -2.33
C TYR A 137 -22.84 -4.13 -1.99
N ASN A 138 -23.15 -2.84 -1.87
CA ASN A 138 -24.51 -2.36 -1.57
C ASN A 138 -25.51 -2.61 -2.72
N ALA A 139 -25.03 -2.66 -3.97
CA ALA A 139 -25.84 -3.01 -5.13
C ALA A 139 -26.24 -4.50 -5.15
N GLY A 140 -25.60 -5.35 -4.35
CA GLY A 140 -25.91 -6.77 -4.29
C GLY A 140 -27.19 -7.05 -3.48
N THR A 141 -28.07 -7.89 -4.04
CA THR A 141 -29.40 -8.18 -3.46
C THR A 141 -29.40 -9.38 -2.50
N SER A 142 -28.36 -10.21 -2.54
CA SER A 142 -28.17 -11.38 -1.68
C SER A 142 -26.69 -11.57 -1.31
N PRO A 143 -26.34 -12.39 -0.30
CA PRO A 143 -24.94 -12.69 0.02
C PRO A 143 -24.14 -13.21 -1.19
N ALA A 144 -24.71 -14.17 -1.93
CA ALA A 144 -24.07 -14.72 -3.13
C ALA A 144 -23.90 -13.67 -4.24
N ASP A 145 -24.90 -12.80 -4.44
CA ASP A 145 -24.80 -11.71 -5.43
C ASP A 145 -23.71 -10.70 -5.05
N ARG A 146 -23.53 -10.40 -3.75
CA ARG A 146 -22.47 -9.51 -3.26
C ARG A 146 -21.07 -10.06 -3.50
N ILE A 147 -20.87 -11.36 -3.27
CA ILE A 147 -19.60 -12.06 -3.53
C ILE A 147 -19.31 -12.09 -5.04
N ASN A 148 -20.30 -12.45 -5.86
CA ASN A 148 -20.12 -12.50 -7.30
C ASN A 148 -19.81 -11.12 -7.89
N ARG A 149 -20.50 -10.06 -7.42
CA ARG A 149 -20.29 -8.68 -7.88
C ARG A 149 -18.93 -8.13 -7.51
N SER A 150 -18.44 -8.41 -6.30
CA SER A 150 -17.08 -8.02 -5.88
C SER A 150 -15.98 -8.71 -6.72
N GLY A 151 -16.30 -9.82 -7.39
CA GLY A 151 -15.43 -10.51 -8.36
C GLY A 151 -15.60 -10.15 -9.85
N THR A 152 -16.52 -9.25 -10.26
CA THR A 152 -16.87 -9.05 -11.68
C THR A 152 -15.89 -8.19 -12.53
N PRO A 153 -15.85 -8.37 -13.87
CA PRO A 153 -14.97 -7.65 -14.80
C PRO A 153 -15.02 -6.12 -14.84
N SER A 154 -16.12 -5.50 -14.42
CA SER A 154 -16.22 -4.04 -14.21
C SER A 154 -15.39 -3.56 -13.02
N ALA A 155 -15.22 -4.41 -12.00
CA ALA A 155 -14.15 -4.28 -11.01
C ALA A 155 -12.79 -4.62 -11.67
N ARG A 156 -12.67 -5.71 -12.46
CA ARG A 156 -11.40 -6.19 -13.09
C ARG A 156 -10.69 -5.20 -14.00
N ARG A 157 -11.36 -4.24 -14.65
CA ARG A 157 -10.70 -3.22 -15.50
C ARG A 157 -9.68 -2.34 -14.76
N ARG A 158 -9.72 -2.30 -13.42
CA ARG A 158 -8.75 -1.52 -12.62
C ARG A 158 -7.65 -2.36 -11.94
N TRP A 159 -7.82 -3.67 -11.81
CA TRP A 159 -6.83 -4.55 -11.16
C TRP A 159 -5.61 -4.86 -12.04
N THR A 160 -5.72 -4.71 -13.37
CA THR A 160 -4.63 -4.95 -14.32
C THR A 160 -3.70 -3.74 -14.54
N ALA A 161 -3.94 -2.61 -13.86
CA ALA A 161 -3.22 -1.34 -14.05
C ALA A 161 -1.88 -1.20 -13.28
N TRP A 162 -1.33 -2.30 -12.74
CA TRP A 162 0.03 -2.32 -12.16
C TRP A 162 1.20 -1.89 -13.12
N PRO A 163 1.13 -1.84 -14.48
CA PRO A 163 2.36 -1.62 -15.27
C PRO A 163 2.95 -0.22 -15.32
N ARG A 164 2.26 0.86 -14.92
CA ARG A 164 2.81 2.21 -15.15
C ARG A 164 3.42 2.88 -13.92
N ALA A 165 3.06 2.44 -12.70
CA ALA A 165 3.45 3.16 -11.48
C ALA A 165 4.78 2.70 -10.86
N ALA A 166 5.17 1.43 -11.01
CA ALA A 166 6.43 0.92 -10.45
C ALA A 166 7.68 1.54 -11.10
N ASN A 167 7.57 2.06 -12.34
CA ASN A 167 8.61 2.85 -13.00
C ASN A 167 8.46 4.37 -12.81
N ALA A 168 7.30 4.86 -12.36
CA ALA A 168 7.06 6.28 -12.13
C ALA A 168 7.59 6.74 -10.75
N SER A 169 7.59 5.86 -9.75
CA SER A 169 8.23 6.13 -8.45
C SER A 169 9.76 6.29 -8.54
N ALA A 170 10.39 5.73 -9.59
CA ALA A 170 11.81 5.97 -9.89
C ALA A 170 12.11 7.41 -10.37
N ARG A 171 11.09 8.20 -10.73
CA ARG A 171 11.26 9.59 -11.18
C ARG A 171 11.08 10.65 -10.09
N PHE A 172 10.44 10.32 -8.97
CA PHE A 172 10.24 11.24 -7.85
C PHE A 172 11.39 11.24 -6.82
N GLY A 173 12.42 10.39 -7.01
CA GLY A 173 13.60 10.33 -6.14
C GLY A 173 14.77 11.26 -6.52
N ARG A 174 14.72 11.95 -7.67
CA ARG A 174 15.68 13.02 -7.97
C ARG A 174 15.12 14.34 -7.45
N ALA A 175 15.20 14.54 -6.14
CA ALA A 175 15.29 15.89 -5.63
C ALA A 175 16.48 16.55 -6.35
N ARG A 176 16.22 17.54 -7.20
CA ARG A 176 17.28 18.44 -7.64
C ARG A 176 17.76 19.13 -6.37
N GLY A 177 18.97 18.78 -5.93
CA GLY A 177 19.65 19.52 -4.87
C GLY A 177 19.68 21.01 -5.24
N PRO A 178 19.79 21.91 -4.24
CA PRO A 178 19.84 23.34 -4.50
C PRO A 178 20.94 23.61 -5.53
N ARG A 179 20.58 24.32 -6.62
CA ARG A 179 21.58 24.83 -7.56
C ARG A 179 22.53 25.69 -6.74
N ALA A 180 23.80 25.29 -6.66
CA ALA A 180 24.85 26.14 -6.15
C ALA A 180 24.79 27.45 -6.95
N ALA A 181 24.55 28.55 -6.26
CA ALA A 181 24.71 29.87 -6.83
C ALA A 181 26.16 29.99 -7.30
N ALA A 182 26.35 30.27 -8.59
CA ALA A 182 27.66 30.57 -9.14
C ALA A 182 28.23 31.77 -8.37
N ARG A 183 29.30 31.56 -7.60
CA ARG A 183 30.15 32.65 -7.13
C ARG A 183 30.81 33.26 -8.35
N THR A 184 30.31 34.42 -8.78
CA THR A 184 31.06 35.32 -9.65
C THR A 184 32.17 35.94 -8.81
N SER A 185 33.40 35.49 -8.99
CA SER A 185 34.60 36.17 -8.51
C SER A 185 34.81 37.44 -9.35
N PRO A 186 34.89 38.64 -8.77
CA PRO A 186 35.45 39.78 -9.49
C PRO A 186 36.97 39.68 -9.39
N THR A 187 37.61 39.44 -10.53
CA THR A 187 39.04 39.69 -10.73
C THR A 187 39.32 41.16 -10.42
N ARG A 188 40.08 41.45 -9.36
CA ARG A 188 40.79 42.73 -9.22
C ARG A 188 42.21 42.54 -9.74
N SER A 189 42.47 43.19 -10.87
CA SER A 189 43.79 43.37 -11.46
C SER A 189 44.63 44.26 -10.55
N TRP A 190 45.89 43.86 -10.36
CA TRP A 190 46.96 44.71 -9.86
C TRP A 190 47.36 45.72 -10.94
N GLY A 191 47.56 46.99 -10.56
CA GLY A 191 48.01 48.03 -11.47
C GLY A 191 48.41 49.33 -10.76
N ARG A 192 49.73 49.45 -10.54
CA ARG A 192 50.58 50.61 -10.21
C ARG A 192 50.28 51.42 -8.95
#